data_AF-A0A7X7YGR8-F1
#
_entry.id   AF-A0A7X7YGR8-F1
#
_cell.length_a   1.000
_cell.length_b   1.000
_cell.length_c   1.000
_cell.angle_alpha   90.00
_cell.angle_beta   90.00
_cell.angle_gamma   90.00
#
_symmetry.space_group_name_H-M   'P 1'
#
loop_
_entity.id
_entity.type
_entity.pdbx_description
1 polymer ?
#
loop_
_entity_poly.entity_id
_entity_poly.type
_entity_poly.pdbx_seq_one_letter_code
_entity_poly.pdbx_strand_id
1 'polypeptide(L)'
;MEVRVEAEFVPSPALLDHAQNPRNLGAPQRADGYARVTGQCGDTMEIWLCCHGERIVEARFVTTGCGPSLASGSAVTELARGLPL
;
A
#
# COMPACT_ATOMS: atom_id res chain seq x y z
N MET A 1 -13.09 -24.43 -32.47
CA MET A 1 -11.91 -23.57 -32.25
C MET A 1 -12.40 -22.38 -31.46
N GLU A 2 -12.42 -22.50 -30.12
CA GLU A 2 -12.82 -21.41 -29.24
C GLU A 2 -11.62 -20.48 -29.07
N VAL A 3 -11.70 -19.29 -29.67
CA VAL A 3 -10.75 -18.22 -29.40
C VAL A 3 -11.15 -17.60 -28.07
N ARG A 4 -10.47 -18.02 -26.98
CA ARG A 4 -10.51 -17.27 -25.73
C ARG A 4 -9.67 -16.02 -25.95
N VAL A 5 -10.31 -14.85 -25.95
CA VAL A 5 -9.60 -13.58 -25.87
C VAL A 5 -9.00 -13.52 -24.47
N GLU A 6 -7.70 -13.77 -24.34
CA GLU A 6 -6.99 -13.47 -23.09
C GLU A 6 -6.93 -11.96 -22.97
N ALA A 7 -7.66 -11.40 -21.99
CA ALA A 7 -7.55 -9.99 -21.68
C ALA A 7 -6.15 -9.73 -21.13
N GLU A 8 -5.31 -9.07 -21.93
CA GLU A 8 -3.96 -8.69 -21.53
C GLU A 8 -4.03 -7.65 -20.41
N PHE A 9 -3.37 -7.92 -19.28
CA PHE A 9 -3.32 -6.98 -18.16
C PHE A 9 -2.42 -5.79 -18.55
N VAL A 10 -3.04 -4.63 -18.80
CA VAL A 10 -2.32 -3.39 -19.08
C VAL A 10 -2.29 -2.52 -17.81
N PRO A 11 -1.16 -2.46 -17.08
CA PRO A 11 -1.06 -1.66 -15.87
C PRO A 11 -1.08 -0.16 -16.15
N SER A 12 -1.73 0.60 -15.28
CA SER A 12 -1.76 2.06 -15.39
C SER A 12 -0.40 2.67 -15.07
N PRO A 13 -0.09 3.88 -15.59
CA PRO A 13 1.14 4.59 -15.24
C PRO A 13 1.32 4.77 -13.73
N ALA A 14 0.23 5.06 -13.01
CA ALA A 14 0.25 5.21 -11.55
C ALA A 14 0.58 3.89 -10.84
N LEU A 15 0.01 2.76 -11.30
CA LEU A 15 0.33 1.46 -10.73
C LEU A 15 1.81 1.13 -10.92
N LEU A 16 2.36 1.37 -12.11
CA LEU A 16 3.77 1.13 -12.40
C LEU A 16 4.69 2.00 -11.53
N ASP A 17 4.41 3.30 -11.42
CA ASP A 17 5.22 4.21 -10.62
C ASP A 17 5.26 3.81 -9.13
N HIS A 18 4.09 3.58 -8.52
CA HIS A 18 4.03 3.21 -7.11
C HIS A 18 4.56 1.79 -6.84
N ALA A 19 4.47 0.86 -7.79
CA ALA A 19 5.04 -0.48 -7.65
C ALA A 19 6.57 -0.48 -7.76
N GLN A 20 7.14 0.31 -8.68
CA GLN A 20 8.58 0.36 -8.94
C GLN A 20 9.32 1.28 -7.96
N ASN A 21 8.68 2.36 -7.53
CA ASN A 21 9.24 3.34 -6.61
C ASN A 21 8.30 3.54 -5.41
N PRO A 22 8.08 2.53 -4.54
CA PRO A 22 7.11 2.64 -3.46
C PRO A 22 7.51 3.73 -2.45
N ARG A 23 6.59 4.64 -2.18
CA ARG A 23 6.70 5.70 -1.16
C ARG A 23 6.36 5.13 0.21
N ASN A 24 7.07 5.58 1.24
CA ASN A 24 6.80 5.22 2.65
C ASN A 24 6.92 3.71 2.97
N LEU A 25 7.70 2.96 2.19
CA LEU A 25 7.98 1.55 2.46
C LEU A 25 8.90 1.40 3.69
N GLY A 26 8.59 0.46 4.57
CA GLY A 26 9.37 0.07 5.74
C GLY A 26 8.68 0.36 7.07
N ALA A 27 9.06 -0.38 8.12
CA ALA A 27 8.57 -0.13 9.46
C ALA A 27 9.28 1.08 10.11
N PRO A 28 8.58 2.00 10.79
CA PRO A 28 9.20 3.07 11.54
C PRO A 28 9.79 2.56 12.87
N GLN A 29 10.65 3.36 13.50
CA GLN A 29 11.16 3.04 14.85
C GLN A 29 10.08 3.16 15.94
N ARG A 30 9.09 4.03 15.71
CA ARG A 30 7.97 4.28 16.61
C ARG A 30 6.72 4.57 15.79
N ALA A 31 5.56 4.14 16.28
CA ALA A 31 4.25 4.46 15.75
C ALA A 31 3.24 4.61 16.90
N ASP A 32 2.17 5.34 16.66
CA ASP A 32 1.04 5.49 17.60
C ASP A 32 -0.06 4.47 17.30
N GLY A 33 -0.18 4.05 16.03
CA GLY A 33 -1.08 2.99 15.58
C GLY A 33 -0.36 1.97 14.70
N TYR A 34 -0.79 0.71 14.78
CA TYR A 34 -0.29 -0.39 13.96
C TYR A 34 -1.40 -1.39 13.68
N ALA A 35 -1.47 -1.87 12.44
CA ALA A 35 -2.34 -2.97 12.05
C ALA A 35 -1.62 -3.90 11.07
N ARG A 36 -1.93 -5.20 11.18
CA ARG A 36 -1.46 -6.25 10.28
C ARG A 36 -2.64 -7.08 9.83
N VAL A 37 -2.81 -7.20 8.52
CA VAL A 37 -3.92 -7.96 7.91
C VAL A 37 -3.37 -8.84 6.80
N THR A 38 -3.74 -10.12 6.83
CA THR A 38 -3.47 -11.08 5.75
C THR A 38 -4.75 -11.30 4.96
N GLY A 39 -4.71 -11.00 3.66
CA GLY A 39 -5.83 -11.19 2.74
C GLY A 39 -6.06 -12.66 2.42
N GLN A 40 -7.22 -12.96 1.82
CA GLN A 40 -7.56 -14.32 1.38
C GLN A 40 -6.62 -14.85 0.27
N CYS A 41 -5.93 -13.96 -0.44
CA CYS A 41 -4.89 -14.31 -1.41
C CYS A 41 -3.57 -14.78 -0.75
N GLY A 42 -3.42 -14.62 0.57
CA GLY A 42 -2.19 -14.94 1.31
C GLY A 42 -1.22 -13.76 1.48
N ASP A 43 -1.39 -12.67 0.72
CA ASP A 43 -0.60 -11.45 0.90
C ASP A 43 -0.92 -10.78 2.24
N THR A 44 0.11 -10.30 2.94
CA THR A 44 -0.02 -9.53 4.17
C THR A 44 0.31 -8.06 3.92
N MET A 45 -0.50 -7.16 4.47
CA MET A 45 -0.24 -5.72 4.55
C MET A 45 -0.10 -5.32 6.02
N GLU A 46 0.97 -4.60 6.32
CA GLU A 46 1.21 -3.99 7.63
C GLU A 46 1.30 -2.48 7.44
N ILE A 47 0.58 -1.71 8.27
CA ILE A 47 0.56 -0.25 8.23
C ILE A 47 0.81 0.29 9.63
N TRP A 48 1.64 1.33 9.69
CA TRP A 48 1.91 2.12 10.88
C TRP A 48 1.45 3.55 10.67
N LEU A 49 0.85 4.15 11.70
CA LEU A 49 0.45 5.55 11.73
C LEU A 49 1.18 6.27 12.88
N CYS A 50 1.75 7.43 12.58
CA CYS A 50 2.19 8.40 13.56
C CYS A 50 1.24 9.59 13.52
N CYS A 51 0.81 10.05 14.69
CA CYS A 51 -0.25 11.03 14.83
C CYS A 51 0.20 12.23 15.66
N HIS A 52 -0.36 13.39 15.35
CA HIS A 52 -0.24 14.58 16.19
C HIS A 52 -1.65 15.13 16.46
N GLY A 53 -2.16 14.89 17.67
CA GLY A 53 -3.58 15.08 17.96
C GLY A 53 -4.45 14.17 17.10
N GLU A 54 -5.51 14.71 16.51
CA GLU A 54 -6.44 13.98 15.64
C GLU A 54 -6.03 13.97 14.17
N ARG A 55 -4.73 14.02 13.86
CA ARG A 55 -4.21 14.04 12.48
C ARG A 55 -3.06 13.08 12.28
N ILE A 56 -3.06 12.42 11.13
CA ILE A 56 -1.98 11.54 10.67
C ILE A 56 -0.84 12.41 10.14
N VAL A 57 0.34 12.35 10.75
CA VAL A 57 1.54 13.10 10.29
C VAL A 57 2.49 12.24 9.46
N GLU A 58 2.45 10.92 9.67
CA GLU A 58 3.22 9.95 8.89
C GLU A 58 2.45 8.63 8.83
N ALA A 59 2.46 7.99 7.68
CA ALA A 59 2.00 6.62 7.49
C ALA A 59 3.09 5.85 6.76
N ARG A 60 3.33 4.60 7.18
CA ARG A 60 4.27 3.70 6.52
C ARG A 60 3.69 2.31 6.37
N PHE A 61 4.22 1.54 5.44
CA PHE A 61 3.75 0.18 5.21
C PHE A 61 4.87 -0.81 4.89
N VAL A 62 4.58 -2.09 5.07
CA VAL A 62 5.28 -3.19 4.41
C VAL A 62 4.25 -4.19 3.91
N THR A 63 4.61 -4.95 2.88
CA THR A 63 3.75 -6.01 2.37
C THR A 63 4.56 -7.19 1.89
N THR A 64 3.98 -8.39 2.00
CA THR A 64 4.51 -9.60 1.35
C THR A 64 3.97 -9.79 -0.07
N GLY A 65 3.08 -8.89 -0.52
CA GLY A 65 2.38 -9.04 -1.77
C GLY A 65 3.14 -8.58 -3.01
N CYS A 66 2.50 -8.76 -4.16
CA CYS A 66 3.07 -8.45 -5.46
C CYS A 66 2.99 -6.95 -5.82
N GLY A 67 3.38 -6.59 -7.04
CA GLY A 67 3.43 -5.19 -7.52
C GLY A 67 2.17 -4.35 -7.22
N PRO A 68 0.95 -4.84 -7.50
CA PRO A 68 -0.28 -4.18 -7.08
C PRO A 68 -0.38 -3.91 -5.58
N SER A 69 0.03 -4.86 -4.73
CA SER A 69 0.05 -4.70 -3.27
C SER A 69 1.03 -3.61 -2.85
N LEU A 70 2.24 -3.58 -3.43
CA LEU A 70 3.21 -2.49 -3.23
C LEU A 70 2.65 -1.14 -3.67
N ALA A 71 2.00 -1.09 -4.84
CA ALA A 71 1.41 0.13 -5.36
C ALA A 71 0.28 0.66 -4.46
N SER A 72 -0.62 -0.23 -4.00
CA SER A 72 -1.70 0.12 -3.09
C SER A 72 -1.20 0.62 -1.75
N GLY A 73 -0.23 -0.08 -1.14
CA GLY A 73 0.40 0.35 0.11
C GLY A 73 1.07 1.71 -0.02
N SER A 74 1.82 1.92 -1.10
CA SER A 74 2.47 3.20 -1.36
C SER A 74 1.48 4.35 -1.56
N ALA A 75 0.43 4.13 -2.35
CA ALA A 75 -0.55 5.18 -2.64
C ALA A 75 -1.34 5.55 -1.38
N VAL A 76 -1.81 4.55 -0.61
CA VAL A 76 -2.64 4.82 0.58
C VAL A 76 -1.86 5.56 1.66
N THR A 77 -0.58 5.23 1.88
CA THR A 77 0.24 5.93 2.88
C THR A 77 0.55 7.38 2.49
N GLU A 78 0.67 7.66 1.19
CA GLU A 78 0.83 9.03 0.70
C GLU A 78 -0.45 9.84 0.89
N LEU A 79 -1.60 9.25 0.54
CA LEU A 79 -2.93 9.87 0.66
C LEU A 79 -3.35 10.09 2.12
N ALA A 80 -2.96 9.19 3.02
CA ALA A 80 -3.33 9.27 4.43
C ALA A 80 -2.67 10.45 5.16
N ARG A 81 -1.51 10.93 4.69
CA ARG A 81 -0.76 11.99 5.37
C ARG A 81 -1.55 13.30 5.39
N GLY A 82 -1.80 13.83 6.58
CA GLY A 82 -2.53 15.08 6.80
C GLY A 82 -4.04 14.91 7.00
N LEU A 83 -4.58 13.70 6.78
CA LEU A 83 -5.98 13.42 7.05
C LEU A 83 -6.26 13.35 8.57
N PRO A 84 -7.49 13.69 8.99
CA PRO A 84 -7.92 13.45 10.35
C PRO A 84 -8.02 11.94 10.64
N LEU A 85 -7.91 11.59 11.93
CA LEU A 85 -8.16 10.23 12.43
C LEU A 85 -9.65 9.86 12.41
#